data_AF-A0A1R2BJQ2-F1
#
_entry.id   AF-A0A1R2BJQ2-F1
#
_cell.length_a   1.000
_cell.length_b   1.000
_cell.length_c   1.000
_cell.angle_alpha   90.00
_cell.angle_beta   90.00
_cell.angle_gamma   90.00
#
_symmetry.space_group_name_H-M   'P 1'
#
loop_
_entity.id
_entity.type
_entity.pdbx_description
1 polymer ?
#
loop_
_entity_poly.entity_id
_entity_poly.type
_entity_poly.pdbx_seq_one_letter_code
_entity_poly.pdbx_strand_id
1 'polypeptide(L)'
;MEVREIPLGDTFLYLQVLKLSECGYIYIGDTLQRMDNMTLVLPSKYDPLPSIVPICGNIPEITKFMQKLCRQFGMLAFSINCSISLEMLPLLETEIAKIMSN
;
A
#
# COMPACT_ATOMS: atom_id res chain seq x y z
N MET A 1 -6.49 -2.33 12.55
CA MET A 1 -7.18 -1.99 11.30
C MET A 1 -8.65 -2.23 11.52
N GLU A 2 -9.51 -1.29 11.12
CA GLU A 2 -10.96 -1.44 11.21
C GLU A 2 -11.59 -1.37 9.82
N VAL A 3 -12.56 -2.24 9.58
CA VAL A 3 -13.35 -2.28 8.35
C VAL A 3 -14.83 -2.22 8.76
N ARG A 4 -15.60 -1.35 8.12
CA ARG A 4 -17.04 -1.18 8.38
C ARG A 4 -17.78 -0.93 7.09
N GLU A 5 -18.97 -1.51 6.97
CA GLU A 5 -19.96 -1.12 5.97
C GLU A 5 -20.95 -0.15 6.63
N ILE A 6 -21.13 1.03 6.02
CA ILE A 6 -21.96 2.10 6.57
C ILE A 6 -23.16 2.32 5.64
N PRO A 7 -24.40 2.08 6.11
CA PRO A 7 -25.58 2.37 5.32
C PRO A 7 -25.76 3.90 5.18
N LEU A 8 -25.93 4.36 3.95
CA LEU A 8 -26.18 5.75 3.58
C LEU A 8 -27.35 5.78 2.60
N GLY A 9 -28.56 5.87 3.15
CA GLY A 9 -29.81 5.76 2.39
C GLY A 9 -29.93 4.36 1.78
N ASP A 10 -30.11 4.30 0.46
CA ASP A 10 -30.26 3.05 -0.31
C ASP A 10 -28.92 2.42 -0.73
N THR A 11 -27.80 3.01 -0.32
CA THR A 11 -26.44 2.54 -0.67
C THR A 11 -25.64 2.18 0.58
N PHE A 12 -24.63 1.32 0.40
CA PHE A 12 -23.67 0.98 1.44
C PHE A 12 -22.29 1.51 1.04
N LEU A 13 -21.66 2.27 1.93
CA LEU A 13 -20.26 2.63 1.81
C LEU A 13 -19.39 1.60 2.51
N TYR A 14 -18.29 1.22 1.87
CA TYR A 14 -17.23 0.43 2.48
C TYR A 14 -16.15 1.37 3.01
N LEU A 15 -15.97 1.37 4.33
CA LEU A 15 -14.96 2.17 5.03
C LEU A 15 -13.86 1.24 5.57
N GLN A 16 -12.61 1.58 5.27
CA GLN A 16 -11.45 0.92 5.85
C GLN A 16 -10.48 1.94 6.43
N VAL A 17 -10.10 1.74 7.70
CA VAL A 17 -9.22 2.65 8.43
C VAL A 17 -8.03 1.90 9.01
N LEU A 18 -6.83 2.37 8.65
CA LEU A 18 -5.57 2.02 9.29
C LEU A 18 -5.05 3.24 10.05
N LYS A 19 -4.84 3.09 11.35
CA LYS A 19 -4.24 4.12 12.21
C LYS A 19 -2.83 3.67 12.60
N LEU A 20 -1.84 4.48 12.28
CA LEU A 20 -0.48 4.42 12.79
C LEU A 20 -0.29 5.56 13.80
N SER A 21 0.86 5.59 14.50
CA SER A 21 1.10 6.61 15.54
C SER A 21 1.11 8.03 14.97
N GLU A 22 1.74 8.22 13.80
CA GLU A 22 1.97 9.54 13.19
C GLU A 22 1.16 9.78 11.90
N CYS A 23 0.50 8.75 11.38
CA CYS A 23 -0.29 8.86 10.17
C CYS A 23 -1.46 7.87 10.17
N GLY A 24 -2.40 8.09 9.27
CA GLY A 24 -3.52 7.20 9.06
C GLY A 24 -3.77 7.04 7.58
N TYR A 25 -4.42 5.94 7.24
CA TYR A 25 -4.96 5.69 5.93
C TYR A 25 -6.46 5.43 6.08
N ILE A 26 -7.26 6.16 5.30
CA ILE A 26 -8.71 6.03 5.24
C ILE A 26 -9.07 5.76 3.79
N TYR A 27 -9.72 4.62 3.56
CA TYR A 27 -10.30 4.28 2.27
C TYR A 27 -11.82 4.32 2.40
N ILE A 28 -12.46 5.00 1.45
CA ILE A 28 -13.91 5.11 1.30
C ILE A 28 -14.22 4.65 -0.12
N GLY A 29 -14.93 3.54 -0.24
CA GLY A 29 -15.36 2.99 -1.52
C GLY A 29 -16.83 2.60 -1.49
N ASP A 30 -17.37 2.24 -2.64
CA ASP A 30 -18.62 1.48 -2.68
C ASP A 30 -18.33 -0.02 -2.36
N THR A 31 -19.37 -0.79 -2.09
CA THR A 31 -19.22 -2.22 -1.78
C THR A 31 -18.82 -3.09 -2.98
N LEU A 32 -18.88 -2.56 -4.21
CA LEU A 32 -18.66 -3.28 -5.47
C LEU A 32 -17.21 -3.16 -5.98
N GLN A 33 -16.56 -2.03 -5.71
CA GLN A 33 -15.18 -1.71 -6.08
C GLN A 33 -14.31 -1.74 -4.82
N ARG A 34 -14.29 -2.88 -4.14
CA ARG A 34 -13.42 -3.05 -2.98
C ARG A 34 -11.96 -2.93 -3.40
N MET A 35 -11.16 -2.35 -2.53
CA MET A 35 -9.72 -2.39 -2.69
C MET A 35 -9.26 -3.78 -2.24
N ASP A 36 -8.68 -4.56 -3.16
CA ASP A 36 -8.42 -5.98 -2.95
C ASP A 36 -6.92 -6.31 -2.85
N ASN A 37 -6.06 -5.30 -2.97
CA ASN A 37 -4.62 -5.51 -3.09
C ASN A 37 -3.80 -4.33 -2.54
N MET A 38 -4.18 -3.85 -1.36
CA MET A 38 -3.39 -2.83 -0.67
C MET A 38 -2.40 -3.45 0.30
N THR A 39 -1.14 -3.03 0.19
CA THR A 39 -0.08 -3.46 1.09
C THR A 39 0.74 -2.26 1.54
N LEU A 40 1.08 -2.24 2.82
CA LEU A 40 1.99 -1.30 3.43
C LEU A 40 3.31 -1.99 3.71
N VAL A 41 4.41 -1.31 3.39
CA VAL A 41 5.75 -1.74 3.71
C VAL A 41 6.40 -0.73 4.65
N LEU A 42 6.89 -1.23 5.78
CA LEU A 42 7.44 -0.43 6.87
C LEU A 42 8.93 -0.73 7.06
N PRO A 43 9.79 0.30 7.22
CA PRO A 43 11.17 0.07 7.57
C PRO A 43 11.26 -0.58 8.96
N SER A 44 12.07 -1.63 9.08
CA SER A 44 12.34 -2.30 10.36
C SER A 44 13.68 -1.82 10.92
N LYS A 45 13.73 -1.55 12.23
CA LYS A 45 14.99 -1.28 12.94
C LYS A 45 15.71 -2.55 13.38
N TYR A 46 15.00 -3.69 13.38
CA TYR A 46 15.47 -4.95 13.94
C TYR A 46 15.81 -5.97 12.86
N ASP A 47 15.19 -5.86 11.69
CA ASP A 47 15.37 -6.76 10.56
C ASP A 47 15.93 -6.00 9.36
N PRO A 48 16.92 -6.55 8.63
CA PRO A 48 17.42 -5.94 7.40
C PRO A 48 16.37 -5.83 6.29
N LEU A 49 15.26 -6.59 6.39
CA LEU A 49 14.14 -6.51 5.46
C LEU A 49 12.97 -5.69 6.04
N PRO A 50 12.42 -4.73 5.28
CA PRO A 50 11.20 -4.04 5.67
C PRO A 50 10.03 -5.00 5.89
N SER A 51 9.21 -4.73 6.90
CA SER A 51 8.03 -5.54 7.22
C SER A 51 6.89 -5.25 6.25
N ILE A 52 6.24 -6.31 5.79
CA ILE A 52 5.06 -6.24 4.91
C ILE A 52 3.82 -6.37 5.78
N VAL A 53 2.87 -5.46 5.61
CA VAL A 53 1.57 -5.48 6.26
C VAL A 53 0.49 -5.44 5.18
N PRO A 54 -0.18 -6.56 4.87
CA PRO A 54 -1.36 -6.53 4.00
C PRO A 54 -2.45 -5.70 4.69
N ILE A 55 -2.94 -4.68 3.99
CA ILE A 55 -4.04 -3.84 4.46
C ILE A 55 -5.37 -4.44 3.99
N CYS A 56 -5.49 -4.80 2.72
CA CYS A 56 -6.68 -5.51 2.24
C CYS A 56 -6.37 -6.47 1.10
N GLY A 57 -7.16 -7.55 1.08
CA GLY A 57 -7.08 -8.63 0.12
C GLY A 57 -5.69 -9.26 0.03
N ASN A 58 -5.25 -9.54 -1.19
CA ASN A 58 -4.04 -10.33 -1.44
C ASN A 58 -2.78 -9.46 -1.47
N ILE A 59 -1.67 -10.03 -1.03
CA ILE A 59 -0.35 -9.41 -1.14
C ILE A 59 0.01 -9.31 -2.64
N PRO A 60 0.22 -8.09 -3.18
CA PRO A 60 0.58 -7.92 -4.59
C PRO A 60 1.92 -8.59 -4.91
N GLU A 61 2.08 -9.06 -6.15
CA GLU A 61 3.35 -9.63 -6.62
C GLU A 61 4.51 -8.63 -6.55
N ILE A 62 4.20 -7.33 -6.68
CA ILE A 62 5.17 -6.24 -6.59
C ILE A 62 5.67 -5.96 -5.17
N THR A 63 5.23 -6.71 -4.16
CA THR A 63 5.58 -6.42 -2.75
C THR A 63 7.08 -6.48 -2.48
N LYS A 64 7.82 -7.39 -3.14
CA LYS A 64 9.29 -7.45 -3.03
C LYS A 64 9.96 -6.18 -3.57
N PHE A 65 9.41 -5.63 -4.65
CA PHE A 65 9.86 -4.35 -5.21
C PHE A 65 9.60 -3.21 -4.22
N MET A 66 8.42 -3.19 -3.59
CA MET A 66 8.09 -2.22 -2.54
C MET A 66 9.02 -2.31 -1.32
N GLN A 67 9.39 -3.52 -0.88
CA GLN A 67 10.42 -3.73 0.15
C GLN A 67 11.78 -3.17 -0.26
N LYS A 68 12.19 -3.36 -1.52
CA LYS A 68 13.43 -2.79 -2.03
C LYS A 68 13.42 -1.26 -1.94
N LEU A 69 12.35 -0.61 -2.41
CA LEU A 69 12.20 0.85 -2.35
C LEU A 69 12.16 1.37 -0.91
N CYS A 70 11.37 0.73 -0.03
CA CYS A 70 11.27 1.08 1.37
C CYS A 70 12.65 1.04 2.06
N ARG A 71 13.45 0.01 1.79
CA ARG A 71 14.82 -0.09 2.30
C ARG A 71 15.74 0.97 1.71
N GLN A 72 15.65 1.22 0.41
CA GLN A 72 16.51 2.17 -0.29
C GLN A 72 16.33 3.61 0.20
N PHE A 73 15.08 4.03 0.42
CA PHE A 73 14.77 5.41 0.83
C PHE A 73 14.55 5.58 2.33
N GLY A 74 14.45 4.49 3.10
CA GLY A 74 14.19 4.54 4.54
C GLY A 74 12.79 5.04 4.90
N MET A 75 11.85 4.98 3.96
CA MET A 75 10.49 5.52 4.09
C MET A 75 9.45 4.40 4.03
N LEU A 76 8.33 4.58 4.72
CA LEU A 76 7.17 3.70 4.53
C LEU A 76 6.60 3.86 3.12
N ALA A 77 6.06 2.78 2.56
CA ALA A 77 5.51 2.78 1.21
C ALA A 77 4.18 2.02 1.16
N PHE A 78 3.21 2.57 0.43
CA PHE A 78 1.92 1.94 0.15
C PHE A 78 1.85 1.52 -1.31
N SER A 79 1.37 0.32 -1.60
CA SER A 79 0.96 -0.05 -2.96
C SER A 79 -0.56 -0.15 -3.03
N ILE A 80 -1.17 0.47 -4.05
CA ILE A 80 -2.60 0.40 -4.31
C ILE A 80 -2.79 0.05 -5.78
N ASN A 81 -3.61 -0.98 -6.07
CA ASN A 81 -4.19 -1.31 -7.37
C ASN A 81 -3.24 -1.18 -8.58
N CYS A 82 -2.00 -1.64 -8.44
CA CYS A 82 -0.98 -1.47 -9.48
C CYS A 82 -0.87 -2.75 -10.32
N SER A 83 -1.53 -2.76 -11.48
CA SER A 83 -1.36 -3.80 -12.50
C SER A 83 -0.16 -3.46 -13.39
N ILE A 84 1.05 -3.54 -12.82
CA ILE A 84 2.30 -3.33 -13.56
C ILE A 84 2.92 -4.67 -13.92
N SER A 85 3.32 -4.82 -15.19
CA SER A 85 4.15 -5.95 -15.62
C SER A 85 5.49 -5.94 -14.89
N LEU A 86 5.93 -7.10 -14.40
CA LEU A 86 7.20 -7.25 -13.68
C LEU A 86 8.41 -6.75 -14.49
N GLU A 87 8.32 -6.81 -15.83
CA GLU A 87 9.35 -6.34 -16.76
C GLU A 87 9.56 -4.81 -16.71
N MET A 88 8.54 -4.06 -16.27
CA MET A 88 8.58 -2.60 -16.18
C MET A 88 9.18 -2.09 -14.87
N LEU A 89 9.38 -2.97 -13.88
CA LEU A 89 9.88 -2.58 -12.55
C LEU A 89 11.24 -1.87 -12.57
N PRO A 90 12.25 -2.27 -13.38
CA PRO A 90 13.52 -1.57 -13.43
C PRO A 90 13.43 -0.13 -13.96
N LEU A 91 12.54 0.09 -14.95
CA LEU A 91 12.28 1.43 -15.49
C LEU A 91 11.59 2.31 -14.43
N LEU A 92 10.59 1.74 -13.75
CA LEU A 92 9.90 2.41 -12.67
C LEU A 92 10.85 2.78 -11.51
N GLU A 93 11.76 1.88 -11.14
CA GLU A 93 12.78 2.13 -10.11
C GLU A 93 13.65 3.35 -10.46
N THR A 94 14.08 3.44 -11.72
CA THR A 94 14.91 4.52 -12.22
C THR A 94 14.19 5.85 -12.13
N GLU A 95 12.92 5.91 -12.53
CA GLU A 95 12.11 7.13 -12.45
C GLU A 95 11.82 7.53 -11.00
N ILE A 96 11.51 6.57 -10.12
CA ILE A 96 11.33 6.84 -8.69
C ILE A 96 12.64 7.41 -8.09
N ALA A 97 13.79 6.82 -8.40
CA ALA A 97 15.07 7.32 -7.90
C ALA A 97 15.36 8.76 -8.35
N LYS A 98 15.02 9.12 -9.58
CA LYS A 98 15.14 10.51 -10.08
C LYS A 98 14.24 11.46 -9.29
N ILE A 99 12.98 11.09 -9.07
CA ILE A 99 12.01 11.92 -8.33
C ILE A 99 12.48 12.13 -6.89
N MET A 100 12.97 11.08 -6.24
CA MET A 100 13.38 11.11 -4.84
C MET A 100 14.74 11.77 -4.58
N SER A 101 15.54 12.02 -5.63
CA SER A 101 16.87 12.65 -5.53
C SER A 101 16.86 14.17 -5.79
N ASN A 102 15.70 14.72 -6.16
CA ASN A 102 15.47 16.17 -6.31
C ASN A 102 14.84 16.75 -5.04
#